data_AF-A0A2U1CYU3-F1
#
_entry.id   AF-A0A2U1CYU3-F1
#
_cell.length_a   1.000
_cell.length_b   1.000
_cell.length_c   1.000
_cell.angle_alpha   90.00
_cell.angle_beta   90.00
_cell.angle_gamma   90.00
#
_symmetry.space_group_name_H-M   'P 1'
#
loop_
_entity.id
_entity.type
_entity.pdbx_description
1 polymer ?
#
loop_
_entity_poly.entity_id
_entity_poly.type
_entity_poly.pdbx_seq_one_letter_code
_entity_poly.pdbx_strand_id
1 'polypeptide(L)'
;MTPNQSKEGLPFEPSVTPLDDDGTTPQCQEPTATIRLRRVDNTGHPLAPQDSGRMAHRTRAHSATPETGEQPDVALYTELPPGDHEWRWRPQPAGAHLIALEAGPEKRDYRPGEALAEAPVINAPPEGRDVTATHLPPPVLISLRDEDIDSDRLTSEQLAYFQRNGNNALLFIHGYNVGHGEWGKVLEGVADHWNGKAPKWTDEPLTVYRDADTINDEHGLDLAETDLNNEGAHNWAVSMEYQLNRAAGFSDDDWMPYSRIITVSWPGDTGQTDFMQSEFNANAAGRRLVRLLEQLADAGVGINIITHSLGARVGLTALNILGAIRSQAAIDHLFLWEPAVADNALTNDTARDVHPLGMGVFVNAHKAARRIVVLHSRGDGVLGPTDDEEEQSMWEELISVTPAGWIADAAESVMTGRFMDDLLGTFGGVYTKKWWTFPSFLDNGLGAPLERLYADYMPLQPGRMVTRRGQSWREGPDPETVNANWERLKADIIAEARNRFDACKDCLQNSKPLPRYDLLSPLNHLPIVTKARAEQYADDLRALAERNWYPRQAPRPALGYDGVDALIGQKAGENRDQFLERQFKGDYLSMFDQSDWLFSHSGMRIPNSEIFERSYRDGVMRRIQVEGTGFGSYT
;
A
#
# COMPACT_ATOMS: atom_id res chain seq x y z
N MET A 1 -56.52 17.25 18.58
CA MET A 1 -56.88 15.88 18.15
C MET A 1 -57.33 15.94 16.71
N THR A 2 -56.42 15.68 15.79
CA THR A 2 -56.70 15.40 14.37
C THR A 2 -56.41 13.91 14.19
N PRO A 3 -57.33 13.09 13.67
CA PRO A 3 -57.10 11.66 13.56
C PRO A 3 -56.18 11.32 12.38
N ASN A 4 -55.28 10.36 12.63
CA ASN A 4 -54.49 9.61 11.67
C ASN A 4 -55.30 9.16 10.46
N GLN A 5 -54.84 9.50 9.25
CA GLN A 5 -55.12 8.70 8.07
C GLN A 5 -54.06 7.59 8.00
N SER A 6 -54.44 6.42 8.48
CA SER A 6 -53.73 5.17 8.23
C SER A 6 -53.86 4.79 6.75
N LYS A 7 -52.70 4.43 6.18
CA LYS A 7 -52.57 3.53 5.03
C LYS A 7 -53.46 2.31 5.24
N GLU A 8 -54.54 2.18 4.49
CA GLU A 8 -55.18 0.89 4.25
C GLU A 8 -55.37 0.76 2.74
N GLY A 9 -54.64 -0.19 2.15
CA GLY A 9 -54.88 -0.63 0.79
C GLY A 9 -56.30 -1.18 0.66
N LEU A 10 -56.82 -1.19 -0.57
CA LEU A 10 -58.14 -1.72 -0.89
C LEU A 10 -58.28 -3.14 -0.28
N PRO A 11 -59.39 -3.47 0.42
CA PRO A 11 -59.57 -4.74 1.12
C PRO A 11 -59.84 -5.94 0.19
N PHE A 12 -59.51 -5.81 -1.09
CA PHE A 12 -59.71 -6.82 -2.13
C PHE A 12 -58.58 -6.74 -3.16
N GLU A 13 -57.99 -7.90 -3.48
CA GLU A 13 -57.14 -8.04 -4.66
C GLU A 13 -58.05 -8.02 -5.91
N PRO A 14 -57.77 -7.17 -6.93
CA PRO A 14 -58.55 -7.16 -8.16
C PRO A 14 -58.44 -8.52 -8.85
N SER A 15 -59.60 -9.13 -9.10
CA SER A 15 -59.70 -10.41 -9.82
C SER A 15 -59.35 -10.22 -11.29
N VAL A 16 -58.40 -11.00 -11.80
CA VAL A 16 -58.07 -11.12 -13.24
C VAL A 16 -59.00 -12.08 -13.99
N THR A 17 -60.06 -12.56 -13.32
CA THR A 17 -61.04 -13.47 -13.92
C THR A 17 -61.93 -12.68 -14.89
N PRO A 18 -62.13 -13.13 -16.14
CA PRO A 18 -63.07 -12.50 -17.07
C PRO A 18 -64.45 -12.34 -16.40
N LEU A 19 -65.08 -11.19 -16.58
CA LEU A 19 -66.39 -10.88 -15.97
C LEU A 19 -67.55 -11.62 -16.66
N ASP A 20 -67.26 -12.37 -17.73
CA ASP A 20 -68.21 -12.99 -18.65
C ASP A 20 -67.78 -14.41 -19.08
N ASP A 21 -68.77 -15.32 -19.11
CA ASP A 21 -68.60 -16.75 -19.45
C ASP A 21 -68.31 -17.01 -20.94
N ASP A 22 -68.43 -16.00 -21.80
CA ASP A 22 -68.26 -16.10 -23.26
C ASP A 22 -66.86 -15.66 -23.75
N GLY A 23 -65.98 -15.21 -22.84
CA GLY A 23 -64.60 -14.83 -23.13
C GLY A 23 -64.45 -13.58 -24.00
N THR A 24 -65.46 -12.72 -24.05
CA THR A 24 -65.45 -11.50 -24.89
C THR A 24 -64.90 -10.27 -24.19
N THR A 25 -64.88 -10.22 -22.86
CA THR A 25 -64.18 -9.17 -22.10
C THR A 25 -62.67 -9.41 -22.17
N PRO A 26 -61.86 -8.41 -22.57
CA PRO A 26 -60.41 -8.53 -22.52
C PRO A 26 -59.99 -8.94 -21.12
N GLN A 27 -59.17 -9.98 -20.99
CA GLN A 27 -58.55 -10.29 -19.71
C GLN A 27 -57.89 -9.01 -19.19
N CYS A 28 -58.21 -8.62 -17.95
CA CYS A 28 -57.48 -7.54 -17.28
C CYS A 28 -56.03 -8.00 -17.18
N GLN A 29 -55.20 -7.57 -18.13
CA GLN A 29 -53.76 -7.73 -18.03
C GLN A 29 -53.33 -6.83 -16.89
N GLU A 30 -52.68 -7.42 -15.89
CA GLU A 30 -52.01 -6.60 -14.88
C GLU A 30 -51.03 -5.67 -15.62
N PRO A 31 -51.08 -4.35 -15.35
CA PRO A 31 -50.14 -3.44 -15.95
C PRO A 31 -48.73 -3.89 -15.61
N THR A 32 -47.81 -3.87 -16.56
CA THR A 32 -46.39 -4.08 -16.32
C THR A 32 -45.66 -2.75 -16.29
N ALA A 33 -44.55 -2.70 -15.56
CA ALA A 33 -43.67 -1.56 -15.45
C ALA A 33 -42.34 -1.84 -16.15
N THR A 34 -41.62 -0.78 -16.49
CA THR A 34 -40.25 -0.86 -17.01
C THR A 34 -39.35 0.05 -16.19
N ILE A 35 -38.22 -0.48 -15.71
CA ILE A 35 -37.15 0.34 -15.13
C ILE A 35 -36.01 0.47 -16.14
N ARG A 36 -35.56 1.71 -16.39
CA ARG A 36 -34.35 2.03 -17.15
C ARG A 36 -33.27 2.45 -16.17
N LEU A 37 -32.30 1.58 -15.95
CA LEU A 37 -31.23 1.81 -14.99
C LEU A 37 -29.94 2.18 -15.73
N ARG A 38 -29.45 3.40 -15.49
CA ARG A 38 -28.09 3.81 -15.86
C ARG A 38 -27.19 3.65 -14.65
N ARG A 39 -26.03 3.01 -14.84
CA ARG A 39 -24.97 2.96 -13.83
C ARG A 39 -23.83 3.87 -14.27
N VAL A 40 -23.29 4.67 -13.36
CA VAL A 40 -22.14 5.54 -13.60
C VAL A 40 -21.11 5.43 -12.48
N ASP A 41 -19.85 5.72 -12.78
CA ASP A 41 -18.86 5.99 -11.74
C ASP A 41 -19.00 7.42 -11.17
N ASN A 42 -18.24 7.75 -10.12
CA ASN A 42 -18.26 9.08 -9.50
C ASN A 42 -17.66 10.20 -10.39
N THR A 43 -17.13 9.87 -11.58
CA THR A 43 -16.77 10.83 -12.63
C THR A 43 -17.88 11.04 -13.66
N GLY A 44 -19.01 10.33 -13.51
CA GLY A 44 -20.13 10.32 -14.45
C GLY A 44 -19.92 9.41 -15.66
N HIS A 45 -18.88 8.57 -15.67
CA HIS A 45 -18.63 7.64 -16.77
C HIS A 45 -19.60 6.46 -16.70
N PRO A 46 -20.29 6.11 -17.79
CA PRO A 46 -21.19 4.96 -17.80
C PRO A 46 -20.47 3.64 -17.51
N LEU A 47 -21.10 2.80 -16.69
CA LEU A 47 -20.67 1.43 -16.42
C LEU A 47 -21.44 0.44 -17.29
N ALA A 48 -20.86 -0.74 -17.46
CA ALA A 48 -21.44 -1.81 -18.27
C ALA A 48 -22.87 -2.20 -17.81
N PRO A 49 -23.90 -2.08 -18.67
CA PRO A 49 -25.29 -2.33 -18.29
C PRO A 49 -25.56 -3.80 -17.95
N GLN A 50 -24.85 -4.74 -18.58
CA GLN A 50 -25.00 -6.17 -18.34
C GLN A 50 -24.67 -6.58 -16.88
N ASP A 51 -23.88 -5.78 -16.18
CA ASP A 51 -23.44 -6.04 -14.80
C ASP A 51 -24.35 -5.38 -13.75
N SER A 52 -25.56 -4.97 -14.14
CA SER A 52 -26.47 -4.22 -13.27
C SER A 52 -27.17 -5.06 -12.21
N GLY A 53 -27.00 -6.38 -12.20
CA GLY A 53 -27.59 -7.26 -11.17
C GLY A 53 -29.11 -7.44 -11.30
N ARG A 54 -29.72 -8.19 -10.38
CA ARG A 54 -31.11 -8.66 -10.48
C ARG A 54 -32.06 -7.75 -9.68
N MET A 55 -33.28 -7.55 -10.18
CA MET A 55 -34.39 -6.96 -9.41
C MET A 55 -35.35 -8.05 -8.97
N ALA A 56 -35.80 -8.01 -7.71
CA ALA A 56 -36.77 -8.94 -7.17
C ALA A 56 -37.93 -8.18 -6.51
N HIS A 57 -39.17 -8.54 -6.85
CA HIS A 57 -40.35 -7.90 -6.25
C HIS A 57 -40.47 -8.31 -4.78
N ARG A 58 -40.74 -7.37 -3.86
CA ARG A 58 -40.67 -7.63 -2.41
C ARG A 58 -41.72 -8.62 -1.89
N THR A 59 -42.91 -8.61 -2.48
CA THR A 59 -44.05 -9.42 -2.01
C THR A 59 -44.50 -10.50 -2.99
N ARG A 60 -44.02 -10.45 -4.23
CA ARG A 60 -44.45 -11.35 -5.31
C ARG A 60 -43.25 -12.20 -5.71
N ALA A 61 -43.47 -13.45 -6.07
CA ALA A 61 -42.43 -14.34 -6.59
C ALA A 61 -42.05 -13.97 -8.03
N HIS A 62 -41.54 -12.75 -8.23
CA HIS A 62 -41.11 -12.22 -9.51
C HIS A 62 -39.71 -11.63 -9.41
N SER A 63 -38.94 -11.78 -10.48
CA SER A 63 -37.65 -11.14 -10.61
C SER A 63 -37.25 -10.96 -12.05
N ALA A 64 -36.47 -9.93 -12.33
CA ALA A 64 -35.92 -9.66 -13.65
C ALA A 64 -34.39 -9.50 -13.60
N THR A 65 -33.74 -9.95 -14.66
CA THR A 65 -32.31 -9.69 -14.95
C THR A 65 -32.20 -8.55 -15.95
N PRO A 66 -31.07 -7.83 -16.00
CA PRO A 66 -30.93 -6.69 -16.88
C PRO A 66 -30.87 -7.15 -18.34
N GLU A 67 -31.61 -6.48 -19.21
CA GLU A 67 -31.55 -6.60 -20.66
C GLU A 67 -30.81 -5.40 -21.24
N THR A 68 -30.06 -5.60 -22.33
CA THR A 68 -29.42 -4.50 -23.06
C THR A 68 -30.37 -4.00 -24.12
N GLY A 69 -30.74 -2.71 -24.04
CA GLY A 69 -31.60 -2.05 -25.02
C GLY A 69 -30.85 -1.47 -26.21
N GLU A 70 -31.52 -0.60 -26.96
CA GLU A 70 -30.89 0.18 -28.05
C GLU A 70 -29.85 1.20 -27.53
N GLN A 71 -29.97 1.62 -26.26
CA GLN A 71 -29.00 2.47 -25.59
C GLN A 71 -27.93 1.60 -24.90
N PRO A 72 -26.65 1.71 -25.30
CA PRO A 72 -25.59 0.80 -24.84
C PRO A 72 -25.17 1.02 -23.38
N ASP A 73 -25.65 2.08 -22.73
CA ASP A 73 -25.33 2.47 -21.35
C ASP A 73 -26.49 2.28 -20.36
N VAL A 74 -27.61 1.69 -20.82
CA VAL A 74 -28.82 1.54 -20.02
C VAL A 74 -29.22 0.08 -19.92
N ALA A 75 -29.37 -0.40 -18.68
CA ALA A 75 -29.97 -1.69 -18.37
C ALA A 75 -31.49 -1.55 -18.31
N LEU A 76 -32.20 -2.40 -19.03
CA LEU A 76 -33.65 -2.45 -19.04
C LEU A 76 -34.14 -3.62 -18.17
N TYR A 77 -35.12 -3.34 -17.32
CA TYR A 77 -35.89 -4.34 -16.61
C TYR A 77 -37.35 -4.20 -17.05
N THR A 78 -37.77 -5.11 -17.91
CA THR A 78 -39.10 -5.12 -18.53
C THR A 78 -40.03 -6.10 -17.82
N GLU A 79 -41.32 -6.01 -18.11
CA GLU A 79 -42.36 -6.93 -17.59
C GLU A 79 -42.43 -7.02 -16.05
N LEU A 80 -42.01 -5.95 -15.35
CA LEU A 80 -42.04 -5.90 -13.90
C LEU A 80 -43.48 -5.72 -13.39
N PRO A 81 -43.95 -6.49 -12.38
CA PRO A 81 -45.18 -6.17 -11.67
C PRO A 81 -45.04 -4.80 -10.98
N PRO A 82 -46.01 -3.88 -11.05
CA PRO A 82 -45.89 -2.57 -10.43
C PRO A 82 -45.73 -2.66 -8.91
N GLY A 83 -44.82 -1.86 -8.36
CA GLY A 83 -44.52 -1.85 -6.92
C GLY A 83 -43.03 -1.87 -6.60
N ASP A 84 -42.73 -2.23 -5.35
CA ASP A 84 -41.39 -2.13 -4.78
C ASP A 84 -40.53 -3.35 -5.13
N HIS A 85 -39.34 -3.10 -5.69
CA HIS A 85 -38.35 -4.11 -6.04
C HIS A 85 -37.07 -3.89 -5.28
N GLU A 86 -36.53 -4.95 -4.69
CA GLU A 86 -35.17 -4.98 -4.18
C GLU A 86 -34.21 -5.14 -5.35
N TRP A 87 -33.33 -4.16 -5.54
CA TRP A 87 -32.29 -4.21 -6.54
C TRP A 87 -31.01 -4.76 -5.93
N ARG A 88 -30.62 -5.98 -6.33
CA ARG A 88 -29.38 -6.61 -5.91
C ARG A 88 -28.31 -6.38 -6.96
N TRP A 89 -27.61 -5.26 -6.81
CA TRP A 89 -26.43 -4.92 -7.59
C TRP A 89 -25.23 -5.55 -6.89
N ARG A 90 -24.86 -6.77 -7.27
CA ARG A 90 -23.54 -7.28 -6.88
C ARG A 90 -22.60 -6.86 -7.99
N PRO A 91 -21.71 -5.88 -7.76
CA PRO A 91 -20.98 -5.26 -8.86
C PRO A 91 -20.02 -6.28 -9.48
N GLN A 92 -20.03 -6.33 -10.81
CA GLN A 92 -18.86 -6.73 -11.58
C GLN A 92 -18.28 -5.45 -12.20
N PRO A 93 -16.97 -5.18 -12.04
CA PRO A 93 -16.03 -5.89 -11.16
C PRO A 93 -16.36 -5.76 -9.66
N ALA A 94 -15.95 -6.76 -8.88
CA ALA A 94 -16.15 -6.78 -7.42
C ALA A 94 -15.42 -5.62 -6.73
N GLY A 95 -16.00 -5.12 -5.63
CA GLY A 95 -15.41 -4.04 -4.83
C GLY A 95 -15.84 -2.62 -5.22
N ALA A 96 -16.73 -2.43 -6.19
CA ALA A 96 -17.38 -1.13 -6.40
C ALA A 96 -18.39 -0.84 -5.27
N HIS A 97 -18.54 0.43 -4.89
CA HIS A 97 -19.41 0.84 -3.78
C HIS A 97 -20.54 1.74 -4.30
N LEU A 98 -21.80 1.51 -3.95
CA LEU A 98 -22.91 2.40 -4.32
C LEU A 98 -22.87 3.64 -3.42
N ILE A 99 -22.83 4.82 -4.03
CA ILE A 99 -22.73 6.09 -3.29
C ILE A 99 -23.94 6.99 -3.49
N ALA A 100 -24.72 6.79 -4.57
CA ALA A 100 -25.96 7.51 -4.80
C ALA A 100 -26.94 6.68 -5.64
N LEU A 101 -28.23 6.86 -5.39
CA LEU A 101 -29.32 6.31 -6.19
C LEU A 101 -30.38 7.39 -6.44
N GLU A 102 -30.61 7.70 -7.70
CA GLU A 102 -31.60 8.67 -8.16
C GLU A 102 -32.70 7.92 -8.93
N ALA A 103 -33.94 7.96 -8.43
CA ALA A 103 -35.07 7.21 -8.98
C ALA A 103 -36.27 8.15 -9.19
N GLY A 104 -36.24 8.93 -10.27
CA GLY A 104 -37.20 10.02 -10.52
C GLY A 104 -36.93 11.23 -9.61
N PRO A 105 -37.91 11.76 -8.84
CA PRO A 105 -37.69 12.88 -7.93
C PRO A 105 -36.97 12.47 -6.62
N GLU A 106 -36.85 11.18 -6.36
CA GLU A 106 -36.21 10.65 -5.16
C GLU A 106 -34.71 10.51 -5.40
N LYS A 107 -33.91 11.19 -4.57
CA LYS A 107 -32.47 11.03 -4.51
C LYS A 107 -32.08 10.52 -3.13
N ARG A 108 -31.31 9.45 -3.10
CA ARG A 108 -30.70 8.92 -1.89
C ARG A 108 -29.18 8.93 -2.06
N ASP A 109 -28.53 9.76 -1.27
CA ASP A 109 -27.08 9.77 -1.11
C ASP A 109 -26.72 8.87 0.07
N TYR A 110 -25.75 7.97 -0.14
CA TYR A 110 -25.29 7.04 0.89
C TYR A 110 -24.10 7.63 1.63
N ARG A 111 -24.07 7.51 2.96
CA ARG A 111 -22.93 8.00 3.75
C ARG A 111 -21.79 6.99 3.77
N PRO A 112 -20.53 7.44 3.97
CA PRO A 112 -19.44 6.53 4.27
C PRO A 112 -19.73 5.65 5.48
N GLY A 113 -19.58 4.35 5.31
CA GLY A 113 -19.86 3.36 6.36
C GLY A 113 -21.33 2.92 6.47
N GLU A 114 -22.26 3.54 5.74
CA GLU A 114 -23.66 3.09 5.69
C GLU A 114 -23.71 1.65 5.17
N ALA A 115 -24.37 0.77 5.93
CA ALA A 115 -24.46 -0.64 5.60
C ALA A 115 -25.28 -0.84 4.31
N LEU A 116 -24.59 -0.99 3.18
CA LEU A 116 -25.19 -1.43 1.90
C LEU A 116 -25.63 -2.90 1.91
N ALA A 117 -25.71 -3.52 3.08
CA ALA A 117 -26.18 -4.90 3.23
C ALA A 117 -27.63 -5.07 2.78
N GLU A 118 -28.44 -4.01 2.90
CA GLU A 118 -29.81 -4.01 2.40
C GLU A 118 -29.85 -3.55 0.93
N ALA A 119 -30.44 -4.40 0.08
CA ALA A 119 -30.71 -4.05 -1.30
C ALA A 119 -31.63 -2.81 -1.36
N PRO A 120 -31.28 -1.74 -2.10
CA PRO A 120 -32.13 -0.59 -2.26
C PRO A 120 -33.42 -0.99 -2.92
N VAL A 121 -34.48 -0.35 -2.45
CA VAL A 121 -35.82 -0.56 -2.95
C VAL A 121 -36.10 0.49 -4.02
N ILE A 122 -36.44 0.03 -5.21
CA ILE A 122 -36.84 0.87 -6.34
C ILE A 122 -38.31 0.59 -6.62
N ASN A 123 -39.12 1.65 -6.59
CA ASN A 123 -40.52 1.56 -6.98
C ASN A 123 -40.65 1.57 -8.52
N ALA A 124 -41.36 0.58 -9.06
CA ALA A 124 -41.65 0.44 -10.48
C ALA A 124 -43.11 0.84 -10.75
N PRO A 125 -43.39 2.09 -11.18
CA PRO A 125 -44.74 2.50 -11.49
C PRO A 125 -45.15 2.05 -12.91
N PRO A 126 -46.46 1.94 -13.23
CA PRO A 126 -46.94 1.49 -14.54
C PRO A 126 -46.39 2.30 -15.73
N GLU A 127 -46.15 3.60 -15.55
CA GLU A 127 -45.55 4.48 -16.57
C GLU A 127 -44.04 4.24 -16.80
N GLY A 128 -43.42 3.42 -15.95
CA GLY A 128 -41.99 3.15 -15.92
C GLY A 128 -41.19 4.20 -15.14
N ARG A 129 -39.92 3.89 -14.88
CA ARG A 129 -39.02 4.76 -14.12
C ARG A 129 -37.60 4.73 -14.65
N ASP A 130 -37.02 5.91 -14.79
CA ASP A 130 -35.60 6.06 -15.07
C ASP A 130 -34.85 6.18 -13.73
N VAL A 131 -33.74 5.45 -13.62
CA VAL A 131 -32.94 5.34 -12.41
C VAL A 131 -31.47 5.55 -12.78
N THR A 132 -30.76 6.36 -11.99
CA THR A 132 -29.31 6.48 -12.07
C THR A 132 -28.69 5.99 -10.77
N ALA A 133 -27.79 5.02 -10.86
CA ALA A 133 -26.99 4.53 -9.74
C ALA A 133 -25.54 4.98 -9.92
N THR A 134 -25.04 5.74 -8.96
CA THR A 134 -23.66 6.23 -8.96
C THR A 134 -22.81 5.35 -8.04
N HIS A 135 -21.68 4.90 -8.57
CA HIS A 135 -20.74 4.03 -7.86
C HIS A 135 -19.38 4.68 -7.71
N LEU A 136 -18.74 4.46 -6.57
CA LEU A 136 -17.30 4.60 -6.45
C LEU A 136 -16.65 3.33 -7.05
N PRO A 137 -15.71 3.45 -8.01
CA PRO A 137 -15.03 2.31 -8.61
C PRO A 137 -14.33 1.41 -7.58
N PRO A 138 -13.96 0.16 -7.91
CA PRO A 138 -13.16 -0.67 -7.03
C PRO A 138 -11.83 0.01 -6.62
N PRO A 139 -11.25 -0.38 -5.47
CA PRO A 139 -9.95 0.13 -5.04
C PRO A 139 -8.87 -0.32 -6.02
N VAL A 140 -7.83 0.49 -6.18
CA VAL A 140 -6.71 0.17 -7.07
C VAL A 140 -5.53 -0.31 -6.23
N LEU A 141 -5.32 -1.63 -6.19
CA LEU A 141 -4.20 -2.27 -5.51
C LEU A 141 -3.29 -2.95 -6.53
N ILE A 142 -2.03 -2.52 -6.61
CA ILE A 142 -0.98 -3.18 -7.38
C ILE A 142 -0.19 -4.09 -6.45
N SER A 143 -0.33 -5.41 -6.63
CA SER A 143 0.38 -6.43 -5.84
C SER A 143 1.71 -6.79 -6.51
N LEU A 144 2.82 -6.32 -5.94
CA LEU A 144 4.17 -6.71 -6.33
C LEU A 144 4.66 -7.96 -5.58
N ARG A 145 3.74 -8.65 -4.88
CA ARG A 145 3.99 -9.91 -4.15
C ARG A 145 3.97 -11.10 -5.09
N ASP A 146 3.02 -11.11 -6.01
CA ASP A 146 2.77 -12.20 -6.94
C ASP A 146 3.71 -12.12 -8.12
N GLU A 147 4.16 -13.24 -8.68
CA GLU A 147 5.03 -13.23 -9.87
C GLU A 147 4.28 -12.90 -11.17
N ASP A 148 2.98 -12.59 -11.10
CA ASP A 148 2.19 -12.13 -12.23
C ASP A 148 2.56 -10.69 -12.60
N ILE A 149 3.50 -10.59 -13.53
CA ILE A 149 4.02 -9.33 -14.04
C ILE A 149 2.95 -8.52 -14.78
N ASP A 150 1.92 -9.14 -15.36
CA ASP A 150 0.87 -8.40 -16.08
C ASP A 150 0.00 -7.59 -15.12
N SER A 151 -0.04 -7.98 -13.84
CA SER A 151 -0.71 -7.25 -12.76
C SER A 151 0.05 -6.01 -12.24
N ASP A 152 1.28 -5.76 -12.72
CA ASP A 152 2.09 -4.59 -12.33
C ASP A 152 1.62 -3.27 -12.97
N ARG A 153 0.49 -3.27 -13.69
CA ARG A 153 -0.05 -2.13 -14.45
C ARG A 153 -1.51 -1.90 -14.15
N LEU A 154 -1.94 -0.68 -14.39
CA LEU A 154 -3.37 -0.36 -14.44
C LEU A 154 -4.01 -1.00 -15.67
N THR A 155 -5.24 -1.47 -15.51
CA THR A 155 -6.11 -1.76 -16.64
C THR A 155 -6.45 -0.47 -17.40
N SER A 156 -6.91 -0.60 -18.64
CA SER A 156 -7.35 0.57 -19.42
C SER A 156 -8.47 1.36 -18.72
N GLU A 157 -9.37 0.67 -18.01
CA GLU A 157 -10.46 1.29 -17.26
C GLU A 157 -9.94 2.07 -16.04
N GLN A 158 -9.01 1.49 -15.28
CA GLN A 158 -8.37 2.15 -14.14
C GLN A 158 -7.57 3.38 -14.59
N LEU A 159 -6.77 3.26 -15.65
CA LEU A 159 -6.01 4.38 -16.19
C LEU A 159 -6.96 5.50 -16.68
N ALA A 160 -8.02 5.14 -17.39
CA ALA A 160 -9.01 6.10 -17.87
C ALA A 160 -9.76 6.78 -16.71
N TYR A 161 -9.99 6.09 -15.59
CA TYR A 161 -10.53 6.71 -14.38
C TYR A 161 -9.62 7.84 -13.88
N PHE A 162 -8.31 7.61 -13.69
CA PHE A 162 -7.38 8.66 -13.24
C PHE A 162 -7.29 9.82 -14.24
N GLN A 163 -7.35 9.55 -15.55
CA GLN A 163 -7.39 10.59 -16.57
C GLN A 163 -8.63 11.48 -16.46
N ARG A 164 -9.79 10.90 -16.16
CA ARG A 164 -11.05 11.66 -15.96
C ARG A 164 -11.09 12.35 -14.60
N ASN A 165 -10.52 11.73 -13.58
CA ASN A 165 -10.54 12.22 -12.21
C ASN A 165 -9.35 13.15 -11.92
N GLY A 166 -9.32 14.29 -12.61
CA GLY A 166 -8.29 15.33 -12.42
C GLY A 166 -6.96 15.07 -13.14
N ASN A 167 -6.85 14.00 -13.92
CA ASN A 167 -5.65 13.63 -14.69
C ASN A 167 -4.38 13.55 -13.84
N ASN A 168 -4.52 13.04 -12.62
CA ASN A 168 -3.42 12.81 -11.69
C ASN A 168 -3.65 11.52 -10.90
N ALA A 169 -2.58 10.94 -10.37
CA ALA A 169 -2.58 9.74 -9.56
C ALA A 169 -1.70 9.94 -8.32
N LEU A 170 -2.24 9.54 -7.17
CA LEU A 170 -1.51 9.44 -5.92
C LEU A 170 -1.23 7.97 -5.62
N LEU A 171 0.04 7.62 -5.47
CA LEU A 171 0.48 6.29 -5.10
C LEU A 171 0.82 6.25 -3.60
N PHE A 172 0.43 5.17 -2.92
CA PHE A 172 0.86 4.89 -1.56
C PHE A 172 1.61 3.55 -1.50
N ILE A 173 2.81 3.56 -0.91
CA ILE A 173 3.64 2.36 -0.71
C ILE A 173 3.82 2.12 0.79
N HIS A 174 3.30 0.99 1.28
CA HIS A 174 3.33 0.64 2.69
C HIS A 174 4.75 0.31 3.21
N GLY A 175 4.88 0.30 4.54
CA GLY A 175 6.14 0.04 5.26
C GLY A 175 6.52 -1.44 5.41
N TYR A 176 7.56 -1.68 6.22
CA TYR A 176 8.06 -3.01 6.57
C TYR A 176 7.05 -3.82 7.40
N ASN A 177 7.11 -5.15 7.26
CA ASN A 177 6.34 -6.12 8.03
C ASN A 177 4.81 -5.94 7.97
N VAL A 178 4.31 -5.40 6.85
CA VAL A 178 2.88 -5.35 6.55
C VAL A 178 2.53 -6.58 5.73
N GLY A 179 1.71 -7.47 6.26
CA GLY A 179 1.17 -8.62 5.53
C GLY A 179 0.21 -8.20 4.41
N HIS A 180 -0.16 -9.12 3.52
CA HIS A 180 -1.16 -8.80 2.48
C HIS A 180 -2.52 -8.46 3.10
N GLY A 181 -2.96 -9.25 4.10
CA GLY A 181 -4.27 -9.11 4.74
C GLY A 181 -5.43 -9.48 3.81
N GLU A 182 -6.65 -9.24 4.26
CA GLU A 182 -7.87 -9.37 3.46
C GLU A 182 -8.64 -8.04 3.51
N TRP A 183 -9.61 -7.85 2.61
CA TRP A 183 -10.53 -6.72 2.72
C TRP A 183 -11.41 -6.86 3.97
N GLY A 184 -11.94 -5.74 4.46
CA GLY A 184 -13.02 -5.74 5.44
C GLY A 184 -14.25 -6.47 4.90
N LYS A 185 -15.24 -6.71 5.76
CA LYS A 185 -16.51 -7.35 5.38
C LYS A 185 -17.67 -6.41 5.62
N VAL A 186 -18.73 -6.55 4.81
CA VAL A 186 -19.95 -5.76 5.01
C VAL A 186 -20.67 -6.24 6.27
N LEU A 187 -21.02 -5.31 7.17
CA LEU A 187 -21.88 -5.61 8.33
C LEU A 187 -23.33 -5.74 7.84
N GLU A 188 -23.87 -6.95 7.90
CA GLU A 188 -25.26 -7.26 7.56
C GLU A 188 -26.24 -6.82 8.64
N GLY A 189 -25.79 -6.82 9.90
CA GLY A 189 -26.60 -6.43 11.03
C GLY A 189 -26.02 -6.94 12.34
N VAL A 190 -26.86 -7.00 13.37
CA VAL A 190 -26.48 -7.41 14.71
C VAL A 190 -27.41 -8.52 15.18
N ALA A 191 -26.84 -9.59 15.73
CA ALA A 191 -27.57 -10.69 16.33
C ALA A 191 -27.52 -10.60 17.87
N ASP A 192 -28.62 -10.94 18.51
CA ASP A 192 -28.65 -11.11 19.96
C ASP A 192 -27.93 -12.42 20.34
N HIS A 193 -27.01 -12.31 21.29
CA HIS A 193 -26.28 -13.41 21.89
C HIS A 193 -26.43 -13.39 23.42
N TRP A 194 -26.21 -14.54 24.04
CA TRP A 194 -26.42 -14.76 25.48
C TRP A 194 -25.53 -13.87 26.37
N ASN A 195 -24.48 -13.28 25.82
CA ASN A 195 -23.54 -12.37 26.48
C ASN A 195 -23.48 -10.96 25.84
N GLY A 196 -24.46 -10.58 25.00
CA GLY A 196 -24.50 -9.26 24.37
C GLY A 196 -24.93 -9.28 22.91
N LYS A 197 -24.59 -8.22 22.18
CA LYS A 197 -24.79 -8.11 20.74
C LYS A 197 -23.57 -8.59 19.99
N ALA A 198 -23.75 -9.28 18.87
CA ALA A 198 -22.65 -9.69 18.00
C ALA A 198 -22.89 -9.26 16.55
N PRO A 199 -21.85 -8.80 15.83
CA PRO A 199 -21.97 -8.41 14.44
C PRO A 199 -22.23 -9.65 13.55
N LYS A 200 -23.05 -9.46 12.52
CA LYS A 200 -23.26 -10.42 11.44
C LYS A 200 -22.60 -9.89 10.17
N TRP A 201 -21.57 -10.58 9.69
CA TRP A 201 -20.80 -10.18 8.51
C TRP A 201 -21.26 -10.95 7.26
N THR A 202 -21.22 -10.30 6.11
CA THR A 202 -21.31 -10.98 4.80
C THR A 202 -19.91 -11.45 4.35
N ASP A 203 -19.83 -12.29 3.32
CA ASP A 203 -18.56 -12.64 2.67
C ASP A 203 -18.14 -11.62 1.59
N GLU A 204 -18.87 -10.52 1.44
CA GLU A 204 -18.55 -9.51 0.42
C GLU A 204 -17.42 -8.59 0.91
N PRO A 205 -16.40 -8.33 0.07
CA PRO A 205 -15.30 -7.46 0.43
C PRO A 205 -15.79 -6.02 0.52
N LEU A 206 -15.48 -5.37 1.63
CA LEU A 206 -15.65 -3.94 1.83
C LEU A 206 -14.34 -3.23 1.53
N THR A 207 -14.41 -2.34 0.55
CA THR A 207 -13.26 -1.66 -0.08
C THR A 207 -13.22 -0.16 0.19
N VAL A 208 -13.89 0.25 1.27
CA VAL A 208 -13.93 1.61 1.79
C VAL A 208 -13.74 1.56 3.30
N TYR A 209 -13.16 2.62 3.85
CA TYR A 209 -12.89 2.72 5.28
C TYR A 209 -14.18 2.76 6.11
N ARG A 210 -14.16 2.15 7.29
CA ARG A 210 -15.16 2.34 8.33
C ARG A 210 -14.52 2.83 9.61
N ASP A 211 -15.19 3.79 10.22
CA ASP A 211 -14.88 4.25 11.57
C ASP A 211 -15.53 3.34 12.61
N ALA A 212 -14.73 2.80 13.52
CA ALA A 212 -15.18 1.93 14.59
C ALA A 212 -16.10 2.65 15.56
N ASP A 213 -15.79 3.90 15.90
CA ASP A 213 -16.56 4.67 16.88
C ASP A 213 -17.98 4.91 16.36
N THR A 214 -18.11 5.35 15.10
CA THR A 214 -19.40 5.52 14.43
C THR A 214 -20.24 4.22 14.43
N ILE A 215 -19.65 3.08 14.05
CA ILE A 215 -20.37 1.80 14.00
C ILE A 215 -20.75 1.30 15.40
N ASN A 216 -19.86 1.46 16.37
CA ASN A 216 -20.11 1.08 17.75
C ASN A 216 -21.26 1.90 18.36
N ASP A 217 -21.30 3.21 18.11
CA ASP A 217 -22.36 4.10 18.58
C ASP A 217 -23.72 3.79 17.94
N GLU A 218 -23.75 3.55 16.62
CA GLU A 218 -24.99 3.27 15.88
C GLU A 218 -25.63 1.93 16.29
N HIS A 219 -24.80 0.91 16.54
CA HIS A 219 -25.27 -0.45 16.74
C HIS A 219 -25.18 -0.94 18.21
N GLY A 220 -24.50 -0.20 19.08
CA GLY A 220 -24.19 -0.59 20.45
C GLY A 220 -23.26 -1.80 20.49
N LEU A 221 -22.16 -1.73 19.74
CA LEU A 221 -21.10 -2.74 19.66
C LEU A 221 -19.81 -2.23 20.31
N ASP A 222 -18.81 -3.10 20.44
CA ASP A 222 -17.46 -2.79 20.93
C ASP A 222 -16.44 -3.44 19.98
N LEU A 223 -16.41 -2.94 18.74
CA LEU A 223 -15.53 -3.41 17.67
C LEU A 223 -14.26 -2.58 17.62
N ALA A 224 -13.13 -3.22 17.42
CA ALA A 224 -11.88 -2.58 17.06
C ALA A 224 -11.85 -2.25 15.56
N GLU A 225 -10.94 -1.36 15.16
CA GLU A 225 -10.74 -0.99 13.75
C GLU A 225 -10.41 -2.22 12.87
N THR A 226 -9.63 -3.17 13.39
CA THR A 226 -9.28 -4.42 12.71
C THR A 226 -10.47 -5.35 12.51
N ASP A 227 -11.51 -5.24 13.33
CA ASP A 227 -12.75 -6.02 13.13
C ASP A 227 -13.54 -5.50 11.92
N LEU A 228 -13.36 -4.23 11.55
CA LEU A 228 -14.08 -3.57 10.46
C LEU A 228 -13.31 -3.57 9.14
N ASN A 229 -12.07 -3.10 9.18
CA ASN A 229 -11.25 -2.86 7.99
C ASN A 229 -10.19 -3.95 7.78
N ASN A 230 -10.21 -5.00 8.62
CA ASN A 230 -9.27 -6.12 8.58
C ASN A 230 -7.82 -5.66 8.85
N GLU A 231 -6.81 -6.37 8.36
CA GLU A 231 -5.39 -6.11 8.64
C GLU A 231 -4.56 -5.92 7.36
N GLY A 232 -3.26 -5.66 7.53
CA GLY A 232 -2.28 -5.70 6.44
C GLY A 232 -2.45 -4.58 5.41
N ALA A 233 -2.00 -4.86 4.18
CA ALA A 233 -1.94 -3.91 3.08
C ALA A 233 -3.33 -3.39 2.68
N HIS A 234 -4.37 -4.21 2.81
CA HIS A 234 -5.75 -3.83 2.53
C HIS A 234 -6.29 -2.79 3.51
N ASN A 235 -6.06 -2.98 4.82
CA ASN A 235 -6.40 -1.96 5.82
C ASN A 235 -5.63 -0.65 5.56
N TRP A 236 -4.31 -0.75 5.34
CA TRP A 236 -3.52 0.43 4.98
C TRP A 236 -4.05 1.15 3.74
N ALA A 237 -4.53 0.41 2.72
CA ALA A 237 -5.11 0.99 1.52
C ALA A 237 -6.34 1.84 1.83
N VAL A 238 -7.35 1.27 2.51
CA VAL A 238 -8.60 1.99 2.79
C VAL A 238 -8.39 3.14 3.77
N SER A 239 -7.56 2.95 4.80
CA SER A 239 -7.25 3.96 5.80
C SER A 239 -6.51 5.16 5.19
N MET A 240 -5.45 4.91 4.41
CA MET A 240 -4.70 5.98 3.76
C MET A 240 -5.55 6.71 2.73
N GLU A 241 -6.30 5.98 1.89
CA GLU A 241 -7.16 6.59 0.89
C GLU A 241 -8.20 7.51 1.54
N TYR A 242 -8.84 7.06 2.60
CA TYR A 242 -9.82 7.85 3.34
C TYR A 242 -9.20 9.12 3.94
N GLN A 243 -8.10 9.00 4.69
CA GLN A 243 -7.48 10.16 5.34
C GLN A 243 -6.90 11.16 4.32
N LEU A 244 -6.36 10.70 3.20
CA LEU A 244 -5.87 11.57 2.13
C LEU A 244 -7.02 12.33 1.45
N ASN A 245 -8.15 11.66 1.19
CA ASN A 245 -9.35 12.33 0.69
C ASN A 245 -9.85 13.40 1.67
N ARG A 246 -9.95 13.09 2.96
CA ARG A 246 -10.32 14.08 3.98
C ARG A 246 -9.37 15.27 4.02
N ALA A 247 -8.06 15.00 3.96
CA ALA A 247 -7.05 16.05 3.93
C ALA A 247 -7.17 16.95 2.70
N ALA A 248 -7.70 16.41 1.59
CA ALA A 248 -7.94 17.14 0.34
C ALA A 248 -9.25 17.95 0.32
N GLY A 249 -10.11 17.78 1.33
CA GLY A 249 -11.38 18.50 1.45
C GLY A 249 -12.63 17.62 1.30
N PHE A 250 -12.49 16.29 1.23
CA PHE A 250 -13.62 15.36 1.32
C PHE A 250 -14.35 15.55 2.65
N SER A 251 -15.68 15.72 2.57
CA SER A 251 -16.59 15.64 3.71
C SER A 251 -17.31 14.30 3.71
N ASP A 252 -17.58 13.73 4.88
CA ASP A 252 -18.32 12.47 5.04
C ASP A 252 -19.81 12.54 4.63
N ASP A 253 -20.22 13.63 3.97
CA ASP A 253 -21.59 13.86 3.46
C ASP A 253 -21.73 13.62 1.95
N ASP A 254 -20.65 13.73 1.17
CA ASP A 254 -20.70 13.64 -0.31
C ASP A 254 -19.49 12.91 -0.87
N TRP A 255 -19.73 11.71 -1.42
CA TRP A 255 -18.75 10.84 -2.07
C TRP A 255 -18.29 11.30 -3.45
N MET A 256 -18.99 12.22 -4.11
CA MET A 256 -18.65 12.64 -5.47
C MET A 256 -17.19 13.08 -5.65
N PRO A 257 -16.60 13.93 -4.78
CA PRO A 257 -15.19 14.32 -4.91
C PRO A 257 -14.21 13.19 -4.55
N TYR A 258 -14.67 12.11 -3.89
CA TYR A 258 -13.80 11.03 -3.42
C TYR A 258 -13.00 10.39 -4.56
N SER A 259 -11.69 10.35 -4.39
CA SER A 259 -10.74 9.95 -5.40
C SER A 259 -10.00 8.69 -4.96
N ARG A 260 -9.99 7.65 -5.80
CA ARG A 260 -9.19 6.47 -5.54
C ARG A 260 -7.70 6.81 -5.56
N ILE A 261 -6.91 6.12 -4.73
CA ILE A 261 -5.44 6.11 -4.83
C ILE A 261 -4.98 4.79 -5.41
N ILE A 262 -3.71 4.74 -5.85
CA ILE A 262 -3.05 3.51 -6.23
C ILE A 262 -2.24 3.01 -5.03
N THR A 263 -2.71 1.95 -4.37
CA THR A 263 -1.93 1.33 -3.30
C THR A 263 -1.00 0.28 -3.87
N VAL A 264 0.25 0.26 -3.40
CA VAL A 264 1.27 -0.72 -3.81
C VAL A 264 1.55 -1.66 -2.65
N SER A 265 1.26 -2.95 -2.85
CA SER A 265 1.61 -4.01 -1.91
C SER A 265 2.89 -4.71 -2.33
N TRP A 266 3.78 -5.03 -1.40
CA TRP A 266 5.06 -5.69 -1.69
C TRP A 266 5.44 -6.66 -0.57
N PRO A 267 6.27 -7.69 -0.83
CA PRO A 267 6.56 -8.76 0.13
C PRO A 267 7.56 -8.32 1.22
N GLY A 268 7.14 -7.38 2.06
CA GLY A 268 7.92 -6.84 3.19
C GLY A 268 7.68 -7.54 4.53
N ASP A 269 6.76 -8.50 4.57
CA ASP A 269 6.38 -9.37 5.69
C ASP A 269 7.26 -10.61 5.79
N THR A 270 8.58 -10.41 5.86
CA THR A 270 9.57 -11.50 5.99
C THR A 270 9.72 -12.01 7.44
N GLY A 271 8.85 -11.57 8.35
CA GLY A 271 8.97 -11.80 9.78
C GLY A 271 10.02 -10.88 10.44
N GLN A 272 9.96 -10.78 11.77
CA GLN A 272 10.69 -9.77 12.56
C GLN A 272 12.23 -9.90 12.50
N THR A 273 12.79 -11.05 12.13
CA THR A 273 14.23 -11.35 12.21
C THR A 273 14.99 -11.22 10.88
N ASP A 274 14.29 -10.97 9.76
CA ASP A 274 14.91 -10.96 8.43
C ASP A 274 14.75 -9.62 7.68
N PHE A 275 15.24 -8.55 8.32
CA PHE A 275 15.20 -7.19 7.77
C PHE A 275 15.98 -7.08 6.44
N MET A 276 17.15 -7.72 6.32
CA MET A 276 17.93 -7.71 5.06
C MET A 276 17.17 -8.32 3.89
N GLN A 277 16.48 -9.46 4.11
CA GLN A 277 15.64 -10.04 3.07
C GLN A 277 14.54 -9.07 2.63
N SER A 278 13.97 -8.31 3.57
CA SER A 278 12.99 -7.29 3.22
C SER A 278 13.59 -6.15 2.39
N GLU A 279 14.86 -5.79 2.58
CA GLU A 279 15.53 -4.81 1.71
C GLU A 279 15.77 -5.34 0.29
N PHE A 280 16.11 -6.63 0.15
CA PHE A 280 16.22 -7.28 -1.16
C PHE A 280 14.86 -7.33 -1.87
N ASN A 281 13.82 -7.68 -1.13
CA ASN A 281 12.44 -7.68 -1.62
C ASN A 281 11.99 -6.28 -2.02
N ALA A 282 12.35 -5.25 -1.26
CA ALA A 282 12.03 -3.86 -1.58
C ALA A 282 12.71 -3.39 -2.88
N ASN A 283 13.99 -3.74 -3.09
CA ASN A 283 14.68 -3.44 -4.35
C ASN A 283 14.03 -4.19 -5.53
N ALA A 284 13.65 -5.46 -5.35
CA ALA A 284 12.98 -6.24 -6.38
C ALA A 284 11.58 -5.67 -6.73
N ALA A 285 10.80 -5.28 -5.72
CA ALA A 285 9.51 -4.63 -5.90
C ALA A 285 9.66 -3.28 -6.60
N GLY A 286 10.61 -2.44 -6.18
CA GLY A 286 10.84 -1.16 -6.83
C GLY A 286 11.21 -1.30 -8.31
N ARG A 287 11.96 -2.35 -8.67
CA ARG A 287 12.29 -2.68 -10.08
C ARG A 287 11.04 -2.98 -10.91
N ARG A 288 10.05 -3.66 -10.32
CA ARG A 288 8.76 -3.95 -10.98
C ARG A 288 7.89 -2.70 -11.11
N LEU A 289 7.86 -1.87 -10.06
CA LEU A 289 7.06 -0.64 -10.01
C LEU A 289 7.36 0.34 -11.14
N VAL A 290 8.57 0.31 -11.72
CA VAL A 290 8.96 1.16 -12.86
C VAL A 290 7.92 1.14 -13.99
N ARG A 291 7.34 -0.02 -14.31
CA ARG A 291 6.37 -0.15 -15.41
C ARG A 291 5.09 0.66 -15.19
N LEU A 292 4.59 0.69 -13.97
CA LEU A 292 3.42 1.48 -13.60
C LEU A 292 3.71 2.97 -13.75
N LEU A 293 4.88 3.40 -13.25
CA LEU A 293 5.30 4.81 -13.32
C LEU A 293 5.50 5.25 -14.77
N GLU A 294 6.09 4.41 -15.63
CA GLU A 294 6.17 4.67 -17.07
C GLU A 294 4.79 4.73 -17.71
N GLN A 295 3.88 3.80 -17.40
CA GLN A 295 2.51 3.79 -17.94
C GLN A 295 1.77 5.10 -17.63
N LEU A 296 1.84 5.56 -16.37
CA LEU A 296 1.21 6.81 -15.95
C LEU A 296 1.87 8.03 -16.61
N ALA A 297 3.21 8.07 -16.63
CA ALA A 297 3.95 9.19 -17.19
C ALA A 297 3.74 9.33 -18.71
N ASP A 298 3.72 8.21 -19.43
CA ASP A 298 3.51 8.19 -20.88
C ASP A 298 2.05 8.48 -21.25
N ALA A 299 1.11 8.19 -20.35
CA ALA A 299 -0.29 8.60 -20.46
C ALA A 299 -0.53 10.07 -20.10
N GLY A 300 0.50 10.81 -19.66
CA GLY A 300 0.40 12.22 -19.27
C GLY A 300 -0.37 12.45 -17.98
N VAL A 301 -0.48 11.43 -17.12
CA VAL A 301 -1.10 11.53 -15.79
C VAL A 301 -0.07 12.11 -14.82
N GLY A 302 -0.42 13.16 -14.06
CA GLY A 302 0.42 13.69 -13.00
C GLY A 302 0.65 12.67 -11.88
N ILE A 303 1.86 12.56 -11.32
CA ILE A 303 2.19 11.46 -10.39
C ILE A 303 2.72 12.03 -9.08
N ASN A 304 2.02 11.73 -7.99
CA ASN A 304 2.49 11.96 -6.62
C ASN A 304 2.67 10.61 -5.92
N ILE A 305 3.74 10.45 -5.14
CA ILE A 305 4.04 9.19 -4.45
C ILE A 305 4.27 9.47 -2.97
N ILE A 306 3.58 8.73 -2.11
CA ILE A 306 3.84 8.66 -0.68
C ILE A 306 4.42 7.28 -0.37
N THR A 307 5.56 7.25 0.29
CA THR A 307 6.18 6.03 0.80
C THR A 307 6.26 6.10 2.31
N HIS A 308 6.06 4.97 2.97
CA HIS A 308 6.18 4.86 4.42
C HIS A 308 7.32 3.90 4.80
N SER A 309 8.15 4.24 5.79
CA SER A 309 9.14 3.32 6.38
C SER A 309 10.03 2.69 5.31
N LEU A 310 10.22 1.37 5.31
CA LEU A 310 11.02 0.68 4.29
C LEU A 310 10.39 0.70 2.88
N GLY A 311 9.11 1.04 2.76
CA GLY A 311 8.48 1.36 1.47
C GLY A 311 9.21 2.48 0.72
N ALA A 312 9.94 3.35 1.44
CA ALA A 312 10.84 4.32 0.84
C ALA A 312 11.89 3.67 -0.08
N ARG A 313 12.44 2.50 0.27
CA ARG A 313 13.39 1.77 -0.56
C ARG A 313 12.75 1.26 -1.86
N VAL A 314 11.48 0.87 -1.83
CA VAL A 314 10.71 0.49 -3.04
C VAL A 314 10.60 1.69 -3.98
N GLY A 315 10.10 2.83 -3.47
CA GLY A 315 9.93 4.05 -4.25
C GLY A 315 11.26 4.58 -4.79
N LEU A 316 12.28 4.68 -3.94
CA LEU A 316 13.62 5.16 -4.31
C LEU A 316 14.30 4.26 -5.34
N THR A 317 14.10 2.94 -5.26
CA THR A 317 14.57 2.02 -6.28
C THR A 317 13.93 2.32 -7.64
N ALA A 318 12.60 2.43 -7.67
CA ALA A 318 11.88 2.72 -8.91
C ALA A 318 12.34 4.06 -9.52
N LEU A 319 12.47 5.10 -8.70
CA LEU A 319 12.93 6.43 -9.13
C LEU A 319 14.40 6.43 -9.55
N ASN A 320 15.26 5.63 -8.92
CA ASN A 320 16.66 5.52 -9.33
C ASN A 320 16.80 4.91 -10.73
N ILE A 321 15.95 3.92 -11.06
CA ILE A 321 15.89 3.34 -12.40
C ILE A 321 15.30 4.36 -13.38
N LEU A 322 14.16 4.97 -13.03
CA LEU A 322 13.45 5.93 -13.87
C LEU A 322 14.32 7.16 -14.21
N GLY A 323 15.04 7.70 -13.22
CA GLY A 323 15.93 8.84 -13.37
C GLY A 323 17.23 8.51 -14.12
N ALA A 324 17.55 7.22 -14.29
CA ALA A 324 18.66 6.80 -15.14
C ALA A 324 18.26 6.69 -16.63
N ILE A 325 16.97 6.50 -16.93
CA ILE A 325 16.48 6.28 -18.29
C ILE A 325 15.71 7.47 -18.88
N ARG A 326 15.01 8.27 -18.07
CA ARG A 326 14.27 9.45 -18.54
C ARG A 326 15.14 10.71 -18.47
N SER A 327 14.95 11.59 -19.44
CA SER A 327 15.61 12.89 -19.51
C SER A 327 14.91 13.98 -18.71
N GLN A 328 13.64 13.76 -18.36
CA GLN A 328 12.80 14.67 -17.58
C GLN A 328 12.18 13.93 -16.41
N ALA A 329 11.94 14.67 -15.32
CA ALA A 329 11.22 14.15 -14.17
C ALA A 329 9.80 13.74 -14.56
N ALA A 330 9.42 12.54 -14.15
CA ALA A 330 8.10 11.97 -14.39
C ALA A 330 7.19 12.07 -13.15
N ILE A 331 7.79 12.28 -11.98
CA ILE A 331 7.10 12.34 -10.69
C ILE A 331 7.03 13.80 -10.26
N ASP A 332 5.85 14.29 -9.89
CA ASP A 332 5.66 15.64 -9.38
C ASP A 332 6.19 15.75 -7.96
N HIS A 333 5.73 14.86 -7.07
CA HIS A 333 6.16 14.81 -5.67
C HIS A 333 6.50 13.39 -5.22
N LEU A 334 7.61 13.27 -4.51
CA LEU A 334 7.92 12.13 -3.66
C LEU A 334 7.87 12.56 -2.19
N PHE A 335 6.94 11.99 -1.43
CA PHE A 335 6.87 12.11 0.02
C PHE A 335 7.48 10.85 0.64
N LEU A 336 8.60 11.04 1.33
CA LEU A 336 9.27 10.02 2.12
C LEU A 336 8.82 10.21 3.57
N TRP A 337 7.85 9.41 4.03
CA TRP A 337 7.29 9.52 5.36
C TRP A 337 7.92 8.49 6.30
N GLU A 338 8.65 8.98 7.30
CA GLU A 338 9.46 8.16 8.21
C GLU A 338 10.35 7.15 7.43
N PRO A 339 11.14 7.58 6.42
CA PRO A 339 11.86 6.64 5.55
C PRO A 339 12.95 5.84 6.29
N ALA A 340 12.85 4.50 6.24
CA ALA A 340 13.81 3.57 6.81
C ALA A 340 14.99 3.28 5.85
N VAL A 341 15.63 4.35 5.36
CA VAL A 341 16.89 4.31 4.58
C VAL A 341 17.90 5.23 5.25
N ALA A 342 19.19 5.12 4.92
CA ALA A 342 20.20 6.03 5.46
C ALA A 342 19.90 7.51 5.14
N ASP A 343 20.24 8.42 6.05
CA ASP A 343 20.17 9.88 5.89
C ASP A 343 20.80 10.39 4.57
N ASN A 344 21.79 9.68 4.05
CA ASN A 344 22.49 10.02 2.81
C ASN A 344 21.97 9.29 1.57
N ALA A 345 20.85 8.56 1.66
CA ALA A 345 20.31 7.75 0.56
C ALA A 345 20.03 8.55 -0.73
N LEU A 346 19.78 9.85 -0.61
CA LEU A 346 19.50 10.76 -1.73
C LEU A 346 20.75 11.42 -2.34
N THR A 347 21.96 11.12 -1.82
CA THR A 347 23.21 11.65 -2.40
C THR A 347 23.36 11.24 -3.86
N ASN A 348 24.05 12.05 -4.66
CA ASN A 348 24.40 11.72 -6.04
C ASN A 348 25.81 11.11 -6.17
N ASP A 349 26.48 10.83 -5.05
CA ASP A 349 27.84 10.30 -4.99
C ASP A 349 27.85 8.85 -4.49
N THR A 350 28.15 7.90 -5.39
CA THR A 350 28.24 6.48 -5.03
C THR A 350 29.35 6.17 -4.02
N ALA A 351 30.38 7.03 -3.90
CA ALA A 351 31.45 6.82 -2.93
C ALA A 351 31.00 7.06 -1.48
N ARG A 352 29.83 7.71 -1.29
CA ARG A 352 29.21 7.92 0.02
C ARG A 352 28.31 6.77 0.44
N ASP A 353 28.16 5.73 -0.39
CA ASP A 353 27.40 4.54 0.00
C ASP A 353 28.10 3.81 1.14
N VAL A 354 27.42 3.75 2.28
CA VAL A 354 27.89 3.06 3.48
C VAL A 354 27.41 1.61 3.52
N HIS A 355 26.56 1.18 2.57
CA HIS A 355 26.12 -0.21 2.43
C HIS A 355 27.28 -1.10 1.97
N PRO A 356 27.61 -2.19 2.68
CA PRO A 356 28.66 -3.12 2.29
C PRO A 356 28.34 -3.88 0.99
N LEU A 357 27.05 -3.97 0.63
CA LEU A 357 26.58 -4.49 -0.67
C LEU A 357 26.32 -3.41 -1.74
N GLY A 358 26.60 -2.13 -1.43
CA GLY A 358 26.42 -1.03 -2.38
C GLY A 358 24.97 -0.80 -2.83
N MET A 359 24.04 -0.81 -1.88
CA MET A 359 22.60 -0.57 -2.08
C MET A 359 22.03 0.49 -1.12
N GLY A 360 22.87 1.36 -0.57
CA GLY A 360 22.45 2.38 0.41
C GLY A 360 22.05 3.71 -0.21
N VAL A 361 22.46 3.96 -1.47
CA VAL A 361 22.24 5.25 -2.15
C VAL A 361 21.52 5.09 -3.49
N PHE A 362 20.69 6.08 -3.83
CA PHE A 362 19.84 6.12 -5.01
C PHE A 362 20.19 7.32 -5.88
N VAL A 363 21.40 7.30 -6.44
CA VAL A 363 22.05 8.46 -7.06
C VAL A 363 21.31 9.12 -8.21
N ASN A 364 20.35 8.44 -8.84
CA ASN A 364 19.53 8.99 -9.93
C ASN A 364 18.09 9.30 -9.50
N ALA A 365 17.65 8.98 -8.28
CA ALA A 365 16.27 9.20 -7.87
C ALA A 365 15.85 10.68 -7.95
N HIS A 366 16.79 11.59 -7.67
CA HIS A 366 16.58 13.03 -7.78
C HIS A 366 16.31 13.53 -9.22
N LYS A 367 16.55 12.71 -10.25
CA LYS A 367 16.24 13.08 -11.64
C LYS A 367 14.82 12.72 -12.03
N ALA A 368 14.20 11.79 -11.31
CA ALA A 368 12.89 11.26 -11.61
C ALA A 368 11.75 12.09 -10.98
N ALA A 369 12.02 12.79 -9.88
CA ALA A 369 11.05 13.64 -9.20
C ALA A 369 11.32 15.13 -9.44
N ARG A 370 10.27 15.97 -9.36
CA ARG A 370 10.38 17.43 -9.37
C ARG A 370 10.58 18.00 -7.97
N ARG A 371 10.00 17.35 -6.96
CA ARG A 371 10.11 17.70 -5.54
C ARG A 371 10.23 16.43 -4.69
N ILE A 372 11.06 16.50 -3.67
CA ILE A 372 11.17 15.47 -2.63
C ILE A 372 10.91 16.13 -1.28
N VAL A 373 9.98 15.56 -0.52
CA VAL A 373 9.64 15.98 0.84
C VAL A 373 9.95 14.81 1.77
N VAL A 374 10.76 15.05 2.79
CA VAL A 374 11.05 14.07 3.84
C VAL A 374 10.28 14.49 5.08
N LEU A 375 9.32 13.67 5.49
CA LEU A 375 8.65 13.82 6.78
C LEU A 375 9.38 12.92 7.77
N HIS A 376 9.96 13.51 8.81
CA HIS A 376 10.80 12.83 9.78
C HIS A 376 10.34 13.11 11.21
N SER A 377 10.59 12.18 12.14
CA SER A 377 10.25 12.32 13.54
C SER A 377 11.29 11.66 14.43
N ARG A 378 11.71 12.37 15.48
CA ARG A 378 12.43 11.76 16.60
C ARG A 378 11.50 11.13 17.64
N GLY A 379 10.21 11.43 17.57
CA GLY A 379 9.21 10.99 18.53
C GLY A 379 8.66 9.59 18.30
N ASP A 380 8.79 9.01 17.10
CA ASP A 380 8.06 7.80 16.70
C ASP A 380 8.53 6.50 17.41
N GLY A 381 9.71 6.55 18.04
CA GLY A 381 10.35 5.45 18.79
C GLY A 381 10.75 4.23 17.94
N VAL A 382 10.39 4.19 16.66
CA VAL A 382 10.64 3.05 15.75
C VAL A 382 11.90 3.27 14.94
N LEU A 383 12.24 4.52 14.59
CA LEU A 383 13.42 4.87 13.80
C LEU A 383 14.58 5.48 14.62
N GLY A 384 14.37 5.75 15.91
CA GLY A 384 15.39 6.27 16.82
C GLY A 384 14.96 6.41 18.27
N PRO A 385 15.89 6.75 19.18
CA PRO A 385 15.58 7.01 20.59
C PRO A 385 14.69 8.25 20.72
N THR A 386 13.78 8.21 21.68
CA THR A 386 13.09 9.40 22.16
C THR A 386 14.09 10.32 22.87
N ASP A 387 13.71 11.57 23.14
CA ASP A 387 14.54 12.53 23.88
C ASP A 387 14.72 12.18 25.38
N ASP A 388 14.40 10.94 25.79
CA ASP A 388 14.54 10.46 27.15
C ASP A 388 16.02 10.15 27.49
N GLU A 389 16.61 10.94 28.40
CA GLU A 389 18.03 10.87 28.78
C GLU A 389 18.48 9.49 29.31
N GLU A 390 17.59 8.75 29.99
CA GLU A 390 17.88 7.39 30.48
C GLU A 390 18.02 6.38 29.33
N GLU A 391 17.24 6.54 28.25
CA GLU A 391 17.37 5.75 27.03
C GLU A 391 18.57 6.15 26.16
N GLN A 392 19.11 7.36 26.30
CA GLN A 392 20.33 7.75 25.59
C GLN A 392 21.57 7.17 26.27
N SER A 393 21.66 7.28 27.60
CA SER A 393 22.83 6.84 28.39
C SER A 393 23.07 5.32 28.34
N MET A 394 22.02 4.50 28.39
CA MET A 394 22.10 3.03 28.26
C MET A 394 22.72 2.59 26.93
N TRP A 395 22.54 3.38 25.87
CA TRP A 395 23.00 3.05 24.52
C TRP A 395 24.40 3.56 24.20
N GLU A 396 24.79 4.72 24.73
CA GLU A 396 26.19 5.17 24.70
C GLU A 396 27.11 4.14 25.37
N GLU A 397 26.64 3.51 26.45
CA GLU A 397 27.35 2.40 27.10
C GLU A 397 27.35 1.12 26.24
N LEU A 398 26.24 0.76 25.59
CA LEU A 398 26.12 -0.44 24.74
C LEU A 398 27.03 -0.41 23.49
N ILE A 399 27.26 0.77 22.90
CA ILE A 399 28.14 0.96 21.73
C ILE A 399 29.63 0.78 22.11
N SER A 400 29.96 0.84 23.41
CA SER A 400 31.33 0.84 23.91
C SER A 400 31.91 -0.55 24.29
N VAL A 401 31.10 -1.62 24.30
CA VAL A 401 31.50 -2.94 24.85
C VAL A 401 31.59 -4.04 23.77
N THR A 402 32.58 -4.93 23.90
CA THR A 402 32.83 -6.06 22.97
C THR A 402 31.99 -7.33 23.28
N PRO A 403 31.73 -8.21 22.28
CA PRO A 403 30.52 -9.06 22.24
C PRO A 403 30.48 -10.34 23.10
N ALA A 404 31.47 -10.61 23.97
CA ALA A 404 31.59 -11.95 24.56
C ALA A 404 30.73 -12.20 25.82
N GLY A 405 30.08 -11.19 26.39
CA GLY A 405 29.47 -11.27 27.72
C GLY A 405 27.99 -11.65 27.79
N TRP A 406 27.23 -11.57 26.69
CA TRP A 406 25.75 -11.50 26.74
C TRP A 406 25.00 -12.78 26.31
N ILE A 407 25.69 -13.81 25.80
CA ILE A 407 25.04 -14.97 25.13
C ILE A 407 24.17 -15.84 26.08
N ALA A 408 24.18 -15.63 27.40
CA ALA A 408 23.58 -16.57 28.34
C ALA A 408 22.10 -16.31 28.71
N ASP A 409 21.62 -15.06 28.80
CA ASP A 409 20.35 -14.76 29.50
C ASP A 409 19.14 -14.45 28.60
N ALA A 410 19.31 -14.19 27.30
CA ALA A 410 18.20 -13.78 26.42
C ALA A 410 17.35 -14.94 25.86
N ALA A 411 17.79 -16.19 26.05
CA ALA A 411 17.18 -17.35 25.39
C ALA A 411 15.86 -17.85 26.04
N GLU A 412 15.46 -17.33 27.21
CA GLU A 412 14.39 -17.94 28.01
C GLU A 412 12.99 -17.31 27.81
N SER A 413 12.87 -16.09 27.24
CA SER A 413 11.59 -15.34 27.22
C SER A 413 10.79 -15.39 25.89
N VAL A 414 11.32 -15.99 24.82
CA VAL A 414 10.76 -15.92 23.45
C VAL A 414 9.67 -16.97 23.15
N MET A 415 9.35 -17.86 24.09
CA MET A 415 8.63 -19.12 23.79
C MET A 415 7.09 -19.10 23.82
N THR A 416 6.38 -17.98 23.94
CA THR A 416 4.90 -17.99 23.97
C THR A 416 4.26 -16.90 23.12
N GLY A 417 4.15 -17.13 21.81
CA GLY A 417 3.49 -16.23 20.87
C GLY A 417 1.98 -16.15 21.05
N ARG A 418 1.49 -14.94 21.38
CA ARG A 418 0.16 -14.33 21.17
C ARG A 418 0.00 -13.15 22.15
N PHE A 419 0.81 -12.10 21.99
CA PHE A 419 0.73 -10.85 22.77
C PHE A 419 1.64 -9.73 22.19
N MET A 420 1.80 -9.61 20.86
CA MET A 420 2.91 -8.82 20.30
C MET A 420 2.55 -7.40 19.82
N ASP A 421 1.29 -7.05 19.58
CA ASP A 421 0.97 -5.69 19.10
C ASP A 421 0.94 -4.64 20.23
N ASP A 422 0.45 -4.99 21.43
CA ASP A 422 0.45 -4.10 22.61
C ASP A 422 1.78 -4.08 23.40
N LEU A 423 2.57 -5.15 23.31
CA LEU A 423 3.86 -5.21 24.00
C LEU A 423 4.95 -4.38 23.28
N LEU A 424 4.83 -4.18 21.95
CA LEU A 424 5.75 -3.35 21.17
C LEU A 424 5.61 -1.84 21.48
N GLY A 425 4.49 -1.41 22.07
CA GLY A 425 4.29 -0.06 22.57
C GLY A 425 4.69 0.17 24.03
N THR A 426 4.86 -0.90 24.83
CA THR A 426 5.09 -0.79 26.29
C THR A 426 6.47 -1.27 26.73
N PHE A 427 7.13 -2.13 25.95
CA PHE A 427 8.56 -2.41 26.09
C PHE A 427 9.28 -1.77 24.92
N GLY A 428 9.95 -0.63 25.18
CA GLY A 428 10.78 0.12 24.24
C GLY A 428 11.48 -0.83 23.26
N GLY A 429 11.22 -0.59 21.98
CA GLY A 429 11.33 -1.57 20.91
C GLY A 429 12.53 -2.51 21.03
N VAL A 430 12.29 -3.81 20.94
CA VAL A 430 13.31 -4.89 20.85
C VAL A 430 14.05 -4.85 19.50
N TYR A 431 14.21 -3.66 18.93
CA TYR A 431 14.88 -3.41 17.68
C TYR A 431 15.89 -2.31 17.87
N THR A 432 17.10 -2.56 17.41
CA THR A 432 18.17 -1.57 17.43
C THR A 432 18.11 -0.71 16.19
N LYS A 433 16.91 -0.21 15.88
CA LYS A 433 16.54 0.56 14.69
C LYS A 433 16.99 2.03 14.75
N LYS A 434 17.82 2.38 15.74
CA LYS A 434 18.32 3.74 16.05
C LYS A 434 19.24 4.33 14.99
N TRP A 435 19.73 3.48 14.12
CA TRP A 435 20.52 3.81 12.95
C TRP A 435 19.95 2.96 11.81
N TRP A 436 20.16 3.34 10.57
CA TRP A 436 20.10 2.42 9.45
C TRP A 436 21.12 1.31 9.69
N THR A 437 20.72 0.33 10.49
CA THR A 437 21.55 -0.74 11.01
C THR A 437 21.42 -1.93 10.09
N PHE A 438 22.57 -2.40 9.63
CA PHE A 438 22.78 -3.82 9.33
C PHE A 438 22.27 -4.65 10.51
N PRO A 439 21.60 -5.79 10.24
CA PRO A 439 20.67 -6.46 11.14
C PRO A 439 21.19 -6.59 12.58
N SER A 440 20.25 -6.45 13.52
CA SER A 440 20.42 -6.58 14.96
C SER A 440 21.55 -7.52 15.36
N PHE A 441 22.47 -6.99 16.14
CA PHE A 441 23.59 -7.65 16.80
C PHE A 441 23.22 -8.83 17.72
N LEU A 442 21.95 -9.25 17.72
CA LEU A 442 21.43 -10.32 18.55
C LEU A 442 21.42 -11.69 17.87
N ASP A 443 21.64 -11.83 16.54
CA ASP A 443 21.70 -13.17 15.90
C ASP A 443 22.49 -13.30 14.56
N ASN A 444 23.76 -12.81 14.50
CA ASN A 444 24.80 -13.15 13.47
C ASN A 444 25.03 -12.23 12.23
N GLY A 445 24.62 -10.97 12.22
CA GLY A 445 25.03 -10.01 11.18
C GLY A 445 24.54 -10.35 9.75
N LEU A 446 25.23 -9.87 8.71
CA LEU A 446 24.87 -10.12 7.30
C LEU A 446 24.99 -11.60 6.87
N GLY A 447 25.49 -12.48 7.75
CA GLY A 447 25.80 -13.87 7.44
C GLY A 447 24.59 -14.67 6.98
N ALA A 448 23.56 -14.84 7.82
CA ALA A 448 22.41 -15.68 7.50
C ALA A 448 21.70 -15.35 6.16
N PRO A 449 21.35 -14.08 5.85
CA PRO A 449 20.71 -13.76 4.58
C PRO A 449 21.64 -13.96 3.37
N LEU A 450 22.94 -13.65 3.49
CA LEU A 450 23.90 -13.87 2.41
C LEU A 450 24.23 -15.36 2.21
N GLU A 451 24.32 -16.12 3.29
CA GLU A 451 24.52 -17.57 3.26
C GLU A 451 23.32 -18.27 2.62
N ARG A 452 22.10 -17.77 2.85
CA ARG A 452 20.91 -18.25 2.15
C ARG A 452 20.95 -17.91 0.67
N LEU A 453 21.30 -16.68 0.32
CA LEU A 453 21.38 -16.23 -1.07
C LEU A 453 22.44 -16.99 -1.88
N TYR A 454 23.56 -17.34 -1.24
CA TYR A 454 24.70 -18.01 -1.87
C TYR A 454 24.91 -19.45 -1.37
N ALA A 455 23.84 -20.12 -0.94
CA ALA A 455 23.89 -21.43 -0.31
C ALA A 455 24.62 -22.47 -1.18
N ASP A 456 24.39 -22.45 -2.50
CA ASP A 456 25.01 -23.36 -3.46
C ASP A 456 26.54 -23.21 -3.59
N TYR A 457 27.07 -22.10 -3.08
CA TYR A 457 28.49 -21.74 -3.12
C TYR A 457 29.18 -21.92 -1.77
N MET A 458 28.45 -22.37 -0.74
CA MET A 458 29.06 -22.60 0.57
C MET A 458 30.01 -23.80 0.55
N PRO A 459 31.08 -23.78 1.36
CA PRO A 459 31.49 -22.70 2.26
C PRO A 459 32.24 -21.56 1.55
N LEU A 460 31.98 -20.33 1.99
CA LEU A 460 32.67 -19.11 1.52
C LEU A 460 33.64 -18.50 2.54
N GLN A 461 33.78 -19.11 3.72
CA GLN A 461 34.70 -18.69 4.77
C GLN A 461 35.57 -19.88 5.20
N PRO A 462 36.88 -19.66 5.46
CA PRO A 462 37.69 -20.67 6.12
C PRO A 462 37.15 -20.90 7.54
N GLY A 463 37.01 -22.17 7.96
CA GLY A 463 36.39 -22.45 9.26
C GLY A 463 37.21 -21.92 10.44
N ARG A 464 36.53 -21.36 11.43
CA ARG A 464 37.14 -21.04 12.73
C ARG A 464 37.38 -22.32 13.52
N MET A 465 38.55 -22.48 14.12
CA MET A 465 38.78 -23.49 15.16
C MET A 465 37.89 -23.15 16.37
N VAL A 466 36.91 -24.00 16.68
CA VAL A 466 36.07 -23.83 17.88
C VAL A 466 36.62 -24.72 18.99
N THR A 467 37.17 -24.10 20.05
CA THR A 467 37.50 -24.81 21.29
C THR A 467 36.25 -24.97 22.15
N ARG A 468 35.53 -26.08 22.03
CA ARG A 468 34.61 -26.51 23.09
C ARG A 468 35.40 -27.40 24.05
N ARG A 469 35.34 -27.09 25.35
CA ARG A 469 36.01 -27.82 26.44
C ARG A 469 35.94 -29.34 26.21
N GLY A 470 37.06 -29.93 25.82
CA GLY A 470 37.27 -31.37 25.72
C GLY A 470 36.46 -32.06 24.61
N GLN A 471 37.18 -32.52 23.59
CA GLN A 471 36.80 -33.53 22.59
C GLN A 471 36.26 -33.06 21.22
N SER A 472 36.95 -33.56 20.20
CA SER A 472 36.78 -33.47 18.73
C SER A 472 37.22 -32.18 18.03
N TRP A 473 38.24 -32.33 17.18
CA TRP A 473 38.66 -31.38 16.16
C TRP A 473 37.71 -31.54 14.96
N ARG A 474 36.93 -30.51 14.62
CA ARG A 474 36.40 -30.38 13.26
C ARG A 474 37.34 -29.43 12.53
N GLU A 475 38.10 -29.95 11.58
CA GLU A 475 38.84 -29.10 10.64
C GLU A 475 37.83 -28.23 9.90
N GLY A 476 38.10 -26.92 9.85
CA GLY A 476 37.34 -26.01 9.00
C GLY A 476 37.46 -26.42 7.53
N PRO A 477 36.55 -25.96 6.65
CA PRO A 477 36.69 -26.20 5.23
C PRO A 477 38.07 -25.77 4.72
N ASP A 478 38.61 -26.62 3.86
CA ASP A 478 39.93 -26.46 3.26
C ASP A 478 40.02 -25.13 2.46
N PRO A 479 41.11 -24.34 2.61
CA PRO A 479 41.27 -23.07 1.91
C PRO A 479 41.23 -23.17 0.38
N GLU A 480 41.68 -24.27 -0.22
CA GLU A 480 41.58 -24.46 -1.68
C GLU A 480 40.11 -24.62 -2.09
N THR A 481 39.32 -25.36 -1.31
CA THR A 481 37.87 -25.51 -1.50
C THR A 481 37.14 -24.16 -1.40
N VAL A 482 37.45 -23.34 -0.38
CA VAL A 482 36.85 -22.01 -0.21
C VAL A 482 37.21 -21.10 -1.40
N ASN A 483 38.47 -21.10 -1.86
CA ASN A 483 38.87 -20.33 -3.03
C ASN A 483 38.17 -20.81 -4.31
N ALA A 484 38.08 -22.12 -4.54
CA ALA A 484 37.38 -22.68 -5.70
C ALA A 484 35.90 -22.28 -5.73
N ASN A 485 35.25 -22.27 -4.56
CA ASN A 485 33.87 -21.78 -4.41
C ASN A 485 33.73 -20.30 -4.75
N TRP A 486 34.67 -19.45 -4.30
CA TRP A 486 34.69 -18.03 -4.66
C TRP A 486 34.87 -17.79 -6.16
N GLU A 487 35.77 -18.52 -6.80
CA GLU A 487 35.97 -18.40 -8.25
C GLU A 487 34.71 -18.81 -9.02
N ARG A 488 34.03 -19.88 -8.57
CA ARG A 488 32.75 -20.30 -9.14
C ARG A 488 31.66 -19.24 -8.95
N LEU A 489 31.49 -18.73 -7.73
CA LEU A 489 30.51 -17.68 -7.42
C LEU A 489 30.75 -16.41 -8.26
N LYS A 490 32.00 -15.95 -8.33
CA LYS A 490 32.37 -14.78 -9.13
C LYS A 490 32.08 -15.01 -10.61
N ALA A 491 32.40 -16.18 -11.15
CA ALA A 491 32.11 -16.51 -12.55
C ALA A 491 30.60 -16.47 -12.84
N ASP A 492 29.77 -17.03 -11.97
CA ASP A 492 28.31 -17.09 -12.13
C ASP A 492 27.65 -15.72 -11.97
N ILE A 493 28.11 -14.89 -11.01
CA ILE A 493 27.69 -13.48 -10.86
C ILE A 493 27.97 -12.70 -12.16
N ILE A 494 29.16 -12.86 -12.73
CA ILE A 494 29.55 -12.19 -13.98
C ILE A 494 28.73 -12.72 -15.16
N ALA A 495 28.48 -14.03 -15.20
CA ALA A 495 27.66 -14.67 -16.22
C ALA A 495 26.21 -14.14 -16.18
N GLU A 496 25.63 -14.02 -14.99
CA GLU A 496 24.29 -13.46 -14.81
C GLU A 496 24.20 -12.03 -15.36
N ALA A 497 25.14 -11.15 -14.98
CA ALA A 497 25.18 -9.77 -15.50
C ALA A 497 25.22 -9.73 -17.03
N ARG A 498 26.06 -10.57 -17.66
CA ARG A 498 26.17 -10.66 -19.12
C ARG A 498 24.89 -11.17 -19.76
N ASN A 499 24.33 -12.26 -19.24
CA ASN A 499 23.13 -12.90 -19.79
C ASN A 499 21.89 -12.01 -19.70
N ARG A 500 21.82 -11.16 -18.66
CA ARG A 500 20.70 -10.22 -18.47
C ARG A 500 20.90 -8.87 -19.15
N PHE A 501 22.11 -8.52 -19.60
CA PHE A 501 22.44 -7.17 -20.07
C PHE A 501 21.57 -6.71 -21.25
N ASP A 502 21.54 -7.49 -22.34
CA ASP A 502 20.78 -7.12 -23.54
C ASP A 502 19.27 -7.17 -23.29
N ALA A 503 18.80 -8.13 -22.48
CA ALA A 503 17.40 -8.23 -22.08
C ALA A 503 16.96 -7.01 -21.26
N CYS A 504 17.74 -6.58 -20.26
CA CYS A 504 17.44 -5.37 -19.50
C CYS A 504 17.39 -4.14 -20.42
N LYS A 505 18.34 -4.03 -21.34
CA LYS A 505 18.40 -2.91 -22.29
C LYS A 505 17.18 -2.87 -23.20
N ASP A 506 16.78 -4.01 -23.79
CA ASP A 506 15.55 -4.10 -24.59
C ASP A 506 14.32 -3.76 -23.75
N CYS A 507 14.25 -4.24 -22.51
CA CYS A 507 13.10 -3.98 -21.65
C CYS A 507 12.96 -2.50 -21.30
N LEU A 508 14.05 -1.80 -20.95
CA LEU A 508 14.03 -0.37 -20.68
C LEU A 508 13.67 0.46 -21.91
N GLN A 509 14.04 0.02 -23.11
CA GLN A 509 13.73 0.74 -24.35
C GLN A 509 12.27 0.60 -24.79
N ASN A 510 11.62 -0.49 -24.40
CA ASN A 510 10.27 -0.83 -24.82
C ASN A 510 9.25 -0.84 -23.66
N SER A 511 9.63 -0.27 -22.50
CA SER A 511 8.83 -0.26 -21.27
C SER A 511 8.27 -1.66 -20.90
N LYS A 512 9.06 -2.70 -21.14
CA LYS A 512 8.72 -4.09 -20.79
C LYS A 512 9.19 -4.41 -19.37
N PRO A 513 8.65 -5.47 -18.76
CA PRO A 513 9.11 -5.94 -17.45
C PRO A 513 10.61 -6.17 -17.38
N LEU A 514 11.24 -5.58 -16.38
CA LEU A 514 12.66 -5.75 -16.17
C LEU A 514 12.92 -7.14 -15.59
N PRO A 515 13.93 -7.88 -16.11
CA PRO A 515 14.25 -9.18 -15.55
C PRO A 515 14.78 -9.01 -14.13
N ARG A 516 14.43 -9.97 -13.27
CA ARG A 516 14.96 -10.08 -11.92
C ARG A 516 16.42 -10.56 -11.96
N TYR A 517 17.19 -10.07 -11.01
CA TYR A 517 18.49 -10.64 -10.66
C TYR A 517 18.34 -11.63 -9.50
N ASP A 518 19.04 -12.75 -9.61
CA ASP A 518 19.09 -13.85 -8.65
C ASP A 518 20.31 -13.66 -7.72
N LEU A 519 21.53 -13.92 -8.20
CA LEU A 519 22.77 -13.73 -7.43
C LEU A 519 23.11 -12.25 -7.24
N LEU A 520 22.68 -11.42 -8.19
CA LEU A 520 22.83 -9.97 -8.19
C LEU A 520 21.63 -9.24 -7.57
N SER A 521 20.74 -9.94 -6.86
CA SER A 521 19.54 -9.35 -6.26
C SER A 521 19.78 -8.11 -5.37
N PRO A 522 20.89 -7.96 -4.62
CA PRO A 522 21.15 -6.72 -3.88
C PRO A 522 21.31 -5.49 -4.78
N LEU A 523 21.69 -5.68 -6.05
CA LEU A 523 21.83 -4.64 -7.05
C LEU A 523 20.56 -4.40 -7.88
N ASN A 524 19.40 -4.96 -7.50
CA ASN A 524 18.13 -4.75 -8.22
C ASN A 524 17.71 -3.27 -8.34
N HIS A 525 18.27 -2.40 -7.49
CA HIS A 525 18.08 -0.96 -7.52
C HIS A 525 18.75 -0.26 -8.72
N LEU A 526 19.61 -0.96 -9.47
CA LEU A 526 20.25 -0.46 -10.68
C LEU A 526 19.41 -0.81 -11.93
N PRO A 527 19.32 0.08 -12.93
CA PRO A 527 18.62 -0.22 -14.18
C PRO A 527 19.22 -1.45 -14.89
N ILE A 528 20.55 -1.47 -15.01
CA ILE A 528 21.34 -2.55 -15.61
C ILE A 528 22.61 -2.74 -14.78
N VAL A 529 22.96 -3.99 -14.47
CA VAL A 529 24.25 -4.34 -13.88
C VAL A 529 25.25 -4.65 -14.99
N THR A 530 26.32 -3.85 -15.10
CA THR A 530 27.39 -4.10 -16.07
C THR A 530 28.32 -5.20 -15.59
N LYS A 531 29.10 -5.80 -16.52
CA LYS A 531 30.16 -6.74 -16.17
C LYS A 531 31.10 -6.18 -15.09
N ALA A 532 31.58 -4.95 -15.26
CA ALA A 532 32.51 -4.33 -14.32
C ALA A 532 31.88 -4.12 -12.93
N ARG A 533 30.59 -3.75 -12.88
CA ARG A 533 29.88 -3.62 -11.60
C ARG A 533 29.69 -4.97 -10.91
N ALA A 534 29.41 -6.04 -11.67
CA ALA A 534 29.30 -7.40 -11.15
C ALA A 534 30.65 -7.92 -10.63
N GLU A 535 31.76 -7.63 -11.33
CA GLU A 535 33.12 -7.94 -10.86
C GLU A 535 33.41 -7.23 -9.52
N GLN A 536 33.13 -5.91 -9.45
CA GLN A 536 33.31 -5.14 -8.22
C GLN A 536 32.45 -5.69 -7.07
N TYR A 537 31.19 -6.01 -7.35
CA TYR A 537 30.28 -6.58 -6.34
C TYR A 537 30.78 -7.91 -5.78
N ALA A 538 31.28 -8.81 -6.63
CA ALA A 538 31.84 -10.07 -6.17
C ALA A 538 33.10 -9.86 -5.29
N ASP A 539 33.94 -8.88 -5.64
CA ASP A 539 35.14 -8.54 -4.86
C ASP A 539 34.77 -7.91 -3.51
N ASP A 540 33.76 -7.04 -3.48
CA ASP A 540 33.23 -6.45 -2.24
C ASP A 540 32.61 -7.52 -1.33
N LEU A 541 31.85 -8.45 -1.91
CA LEU A 541 31.25 -9.58 -1.19
C LEU A 541 32.31 -10.49 -0.57
N ARG A 542 33.39 -10.80 -1.32
CA ARG A 542 34.52 -11.57 -0.79
C ARG A 542 35.21 -10.85 0.36
N ALA A 543 35.46 -9.54 0.20
CA ALA A 543 36.10 -8.74 1.24
C ALA A 543 35.23 -8.61 2.51
N LEU A 544 33.90 -8.67 2.35
CA LEU A 544 32.95 -8.71 3.44
C LEU A 544 32.96 -10.08 4.16
N ALA A 545 32.99 -11.17 3.40
CA ALA A 545 33.09 -12.53 3.95
C ALA A 545 34.37 -12.75 4.75
N GLU A 546 35.52 -12.25 4.27
CA GLU A 546 36.81 -12.27 4.98
C GLU A 546 36.75 -11.56 6.35
N ARG A 547 35.79 -10.63 6.52
CA ARG A 547 35.53 -9.90 7.76
C ARG A 547 34.46 -10.55 8.62
N ASN A 548 34.10 -11.82 8.37
CA ASN A 548 32.98 -12.51 9.03
C ASN A 548 31.64 -11.79 8.80
N TRP A 549 31.42 -11.23 7.61
CA TRP A 549 30.20 -10.52 7.24
C TRP A 549 29.96 -9.20 8.01
N TYR A 550 31.01 -8.61 8.58
CA TYR A 550 30.92 -7.32 9.28
C TYR A 550 31.22 -6.13 8.35
N PRO A 551 30.38 -5.07 8.36
CA PRO A 551 30.57 -3.89 7.54
C PRO A 551 31.85 -3.13 7.93
N ARG A 552 32.43 -2.39 6.97
CA ARG A 552 33.63 -1.57 7.22
C ARG A 552 33.33 -0.23 7.88
N GLN A 553 32.13 0.29 7.64
CA GLN A 553 31.71 1.62 8.02
C GLN A 553 30.64 1.51 9.10
N ALA A 554 30.59 2.50 9.99
CA ALA A 554 29.52 2.61 10.96
C ALA A 554 28.17 2.82 10.25
N PRO A 555 27.06 2.31 10.81
CA PRO A 555 25.73 2.61 10.31
C PRO A 555 25.45 4.12 10.39
N ARG A 556 24.59 4.61 9.52
CA ARG A 556 24.15 6.03 9.46
C ARG A 556 22.76 6.17 10.07
N PRO A 557 22.32 7.34 10.56
CA PRO A 557 20.96 7.48 11.07
C PRO A 557 19.94 7.24 9.96
N ALA A 558 18.73 6.84 10.33
CA ALA A 558 17.63 6.75 9.38
C ALA A 558 17.25 8.16 8.91
N LEU A 559 16.98 8.32 7.61
CA LEU A 559 16.49 9.56 7.03
C LEU A 559 15.16 10.00 7.67
N GLY A 560 14.33 9.04 8.11
CA GLY A 560 13.09 9.32 8.83
C GLY A 560 13.29 9.77 10.28
N TYR A 561 14.46 9.58 10.86
CA TYR A 561 14.72 10.04 12.22
C TYR A 561 15.25 11.49 12.24
N ASP A 562 16.39 11.72 11.59
CA ASP A 562 17.12 13.00 11.66
C ASP A 562 17.00 13.86 10.39
N GLY A 563 16.28 13.39 9.37
CA GLY A 563 16.30 14.05 8.06
C GLY A 563 17.71 14.07 7.48
N VAL A 564 18.09 15.21 6.90
CA VAL A 564 19.44 15.43 6.30
C VAL A 564 20.29 16.43 7.08
N ASP A 565 19.88 16.81 8.29
CA ASP A 565 20.52 17.89 9.06
C ASP A 565 22.00 17.63 9.35
N ALA A 566 22.37 16.37 9.59
CA ALA A 566 23.75 15.95 9.79
C ALA A 566 24.64 16.06 8.52
N LEU A 567 24.03 16.28 7.35
CA LEU A 567 24.68 16.31 6.04
C LEU A 567 24.74 17.72 5.44
N ILE A 568 24.01 18.70 6.00
CA ILE A 568 23.91 20.05 5.44
C ILE A 568 24.36 21.13 6.44
N GLY A 569 24.64 22.33 5.91
CA GLY A 569 25.04 23.48 6.73
C GLY A 569 26.42 23.34 7.37
N GLN A 570 26.69 24.22 8.34
CA GLN A 570 28.02 24.31 8.97
C GLN A 570 28.28 23.19 9.98
N LYS A 571 27.22 22.65 10.61
CA LYS A 571 27.32 21.57 11.61
C LYS A 571 27.70 20.22 11.00
N ALA A 572 27.51 20.02 9.69
CA ALA A 572 27.79 18.77 9.00
C ALA A 572 29.29 18.42 8.91
N GLY A 573 30.19 19.39 9.03
CA GLY A 573 31.65 19.14 9.02
C GLY A 573 32.11 18.30 7.83
N GLU A 574 32.79 17.18 8.12
CA GLU A 574 33.31 16.24 7.11
C GLU A 574 32.21 15.42 6.40
N ASN A 575 31.04 15.26 7.04
CA ASN A 575 29.90 14.56 6.45
C ASN A 575 29.15 15.40 5.41
N ARG A 576 29.47 16.71 5.32
CA ARG A 576 28.75 17.66 4.46
C ARG A 576 28.62 17.16 3.02
N ASP A 577 27.38 17.08 2.55
CA ASP A 577 27.04 16.70 1.19
C ASP A 577 26.64 17.95 0.38
N GLN A 578 27.51 18.38 -0.53
CA GLN A 578 27.29 19.58 -1.35
C GLN A 578 26.13 19.41 -2.33
N PHE A 579 25.79 18.18 -2.73
CA PHE A 579 24.66 17.95 -3.59
C PHE A 579 23.36 18.14 -2.80
N LEU A 580 23.21 17.46 -1.67
CA LEU A 580 22.02 17.57 -0.82
C LEU A 580 21.80 19.00 -0.32
N GLU A 581 22.86 19.70 0.07
CA GLU A 581 22.76 21.10 0.50
C GLU A 581 22.24 22.02 -0.62
N ARG A 582 22.65 21.78 -1.87
CA ARG A 582 22.13 22.54 -3.03
C ARG A 582 20.68 22.19 -3.33
N GLN A 583 20.30 20.91 -3.24
CA GLN A 583 18.91 20.50 -3.42
C GLN A 583 18.00 21.12 -2.35
N PHE A 584 18.47 21.16 -1.09
CA PHE A 584 17.76 21.77 0.01
C PHE A 584 17.60 23.29 -0.16
N LYS A 585 18.68 24.00 -0.49
CA LYS A 585 18.66 25.46 -0.73
C LYS A 585 17.86 25.87 -1.97
N GLY A 586 17.69 24.97 -2.94
CA GLY A 586 16.90 25.19 -4.14
C GLY A 586 15.43 24.80 -3.98
N ASP A 587 14.99 24.50 -2.75
CA ASP A 587 13.66 23.99 -2.39
C ASP A 587 13.27 22.65 -3.05
N TYR A 588 14.16 22.03 -3.84
CA TYR A 588 13.91 20.74 -4.49
C TYR A 588 13.69 19.64 -3.44
N LEU A 589 14.54 19.65 -2.40
CA LEU A 589 14.44 18.78 -1.23
C LEU A 589 13.94 19.61 -0.05
N SER A 590 12.89 19.17 0.63
CA SER A 590 12.39 19.81 1.85
C SER A 590 12.25 18.81 2.98
N MET A 591 12.47 19.28 4.21
CA MET A 591 12.30 18.51 5.44
C MET A 591 11.04 19.00 6.15
N PHE A 592 10.28 18.08 6.72
CA PHE A 592 9.11 18.36 7.54
C PHE A 592 9.25 17.60 8.85
N ASP A 593 9.65 18.32 9.89
CA ASP A 593 9.85 17.77 11.22
C ASP A 593 8.51 17.56 11.93
N GLN A 594 8.26 16.34 12.38
CA GLN A 594 7.04 15.91 13.05
C GLN A 594 7.29 15.48 14.51
N SER A 595 8.49 15.73 15.02
CA SER A 595 8.94 15.23 16.34
C SER A 595 8.02 15.64 17.50
N ASP A 596 7.31 16.75 17.35
CA ASP A 596 6.41 17.31 18.37
C ASP A 596 5.00 16.66 18.39
N TRP A 597 4.62 15.85 17.39
CA TRP A 597 3.25 15.29 17.32
C TRP A 597 3.14 13.86 16.76
N LEU A 598 4.17 13.32 16.11
CA LEU A 598 4.19 11.94 15.62
C LEU A 598 5.02 11.05 16.55
N PHE A 599 4.34 10.46 17.55
CA PHE A 599 4.96 9.63 18.59
C PHE A 599 4.75 8.12 18.42
N SER A 600 4.00 7.72 17.39
CA SER A 600 3.75 6.32 17.10
C SER A 600 3.82 6.07 15.61
N HIS A 601 4.57 5.06 15.22
CA HIS A 601 4.70 4.61 13.83
C HIS A 601 3.36 4.11 13.25
N SER A 602 2.42 3.63 14.07
CA SER A 602 1.06 3.30 13.63
C SER A 602 0.14 4.52 13.53
N GLY A 603 0.50 5.64 14.18
CA GLY A 603 -0.24 6.90 14.15
C GLY A 603 -0.34 7.54 12.76
N MET A 604 0.49 7.08 11.80
CA MET A 604 0.30 7.42 10.40
C MET A 604 -0.97 6.80 9.82
N ARG A 605 -1.29 5.54 10.12
CA ARG A 605 -2.48 4.87 9.55
C ARG A 605 -3.79 5.45 10.09
N ILE A 606 -3.82 5.70 11.40
CA ILE A 606 -4.98 6.20 12.13
C ILE A 606 -4.53 7.46 12.88
N PRO A 607 -4.55 8.62 12.23
CA PRO A 607 -4.03 9.84 12.81
C PRO A 607 -4.98 10.40 13.87
N ASN A 608 -4.41 10.90 14.97
CA ASN A 608 -5.13 11.83 15.82
C ASN A 608 -5.31 13.19 15.09
N SER A 609 -6.10 14.09 15.66
CA SER A 609 -6.38 15.39 15.02
C SER A 609 -5.12 16.21 14.71
N GLU A 610 -4.08 16.15 15.55
CA GLU A 610 -2.85 16.92 15.32
C GLU A 610 -2.00 16.33 14.19
N ILE A 611 -1.84 15.00 14.14
CA ILE A 611 -1.15 14.31 13.03
C ILE A 611 -1.92 14.55 11.71
N PHE A 612 -3.25 14.49 11.75
CA PHE A 612 -4.07 14.75 10.57
C PHE A 612 -3.89 16.18 10.04
N GLU A 613 -3.98 17.19 10.91
CA GLU A 613 -3.83 18.58 10.49
C GLU A 613 -2.40 18.88 10.02
N ARG A 614 -1.39 18.48 10.79
CA ARG A 614 0.00 18.87 10.49
C ARG A 614 0.64 18.01 9.42
N SER A 615 0.52 16.69 9.52
CA SER A 615 1.22 15.79 8.59
C SER A 615 0.43 15.57 7.30
N TYR A 616 -0.86 15.23 7.39
CA TYR A 616 -1.68 14.98 6.20
C TYR A 616 -2.02 16.26 5.45
N ARG A 617 -2.58 17.27 6.11
CA ARG A 617 -3.01 18.50 5.42
C ARG A 617 -1.83 19.40 5.08
N ASP A 618 -1.02 19.79 6.07
CA ASP A 618 0.07 20.74 5.82
C ASP A 618 1.32 20.10 5.19
N GLY A 619 1.74 18.93 5.69
CA GLY A 619 2.94 18.23 5.25
C GLY A 619 2.83 17.60 3.85
N VAL A 620 1.66 17.10 3.49
CA VAL A 620 1.43 16.35 2.24
C VAL A 620 0.46 17.08 1.31
N MET A 621 -0.82 17.20 1.68
CA MET A 621 -1.87 17.54 0.73
C MET A 621 -1.80 18.98 0.22
N ARG A 622 -1.50 19.94 1.10
CA ARG A 622 -1.29 21.34 0.70
C ARG A 622 -0.20 21.45 -0.38
N ARG A 623 0.89 20.69 -0.26
CA ARG A 623 1.96 20.69 -1.26
C ARG A 623 1.51 20.09 -2.58
N ILE A 624 0.76 18.99 -2.54
CA ILE A 624 0.18 18.40 -3.76
C ILE A 624 -0.74 19.41 -4.48
N GLN A 625 -1.57 20.15 -3.74
CA GLN A 625 -2.52 21.13 -4.27
C GLN A 625 -1.86 22.42 -4.74
N VAL A 626 -0.80 22.90 -4.07
CA VAL A 626 -0.14 24.18 -4.37
C VAL A 626 1.02 24.04 -5.34
N GLU A 627 1.81 22.97 -5.22
CA GLU A 627 3.08 22.78 -5.93
C GLU A 627 2.99 21.71 -7.03
N GLY A 628 1.96 20.85 -6.98
CA GLY A 628 1.81 19.64 -7.80
C GLY A 628 0.75 19.70 -8.88
N THR A 629 0.44 18.52 -9.41
CA THR A 629 -0.62 18.28 -10.41
C THR A 629 -2.00 18.10 -9.79
N GLY A 630 -2.11 18.24 -8.46
CA GLY A 630 -3.34 18.00 -7.72
C GLY A 630 -3.48 16.58 -7.18
N PHE A 631 -4.57 16.37 -6.47
CA PHE A 631 -5.05 15.06 -6.03
C PHE A 631 -6.49 14.94 -6.49
N GLY A 632 -6.80 13.94 -7.32
CA GLY A 632 -8.13 13.76 -7.89
C GLY A 632 -8.69 15.03 -8.54
N SER A 633 -10.01 15.18 -8.47
CA SER A 633 -10.72 16.40 -8.91
C SER A 633 -10.89 17.44 -7.78
N TYR A 634 -9.99 17.46 -6.79
CA TYR A 634 -10.04 18.41 -5.66
C TYR A 634 -9.40 19.78 -5.97
N THR A 635 -8.89 20.00 -7.18
CA THR A 635 -8.12 21.20 -7.58
C THR A 635 -8.92 22.32 -8.22
#